data_AF-A0A2P5FYF8-F1
#
_entry.id   AF-A0A2P5FYF8-F1
#
_cell.length_a   1.000
_cell.length_b   1.000
_cell.length_c   1.000
_cell.angle_alpha   90.00
_cell.angle_beta   90.00
_cell.angle_gamma   90.00
#
_symmetry.space_group_name_H-M   'P 1'
#
loop_
_entity.id
_entity.type
_entity.pdbx_description
1 polymer ?
#
loop_
_entity_poly.entity_id
_entity_poly.type
_entity_poly.pdbx_seq_one_letter_code
_entity_poly.pdbx_strand_id
1 'polypeptide(L)'
;MTGDYFLLSSFTKENEGHVMFGNNVKGKILGIDNMGITSSPIIENILLIDSLKYNLLSISQFCDKGYRVIFEPSLCLIENTCSKEIIFEGERKDNIYTIDIEKYFS
;
A
#
# COMPACT_ATOMS: atom_id res chain seq x y z
N MET A 1 1.40 2.75 -3.51
CA MET A 1 2.60 3.43 -4.04
C MET A 1 3.79 3.00 -3.21
N THR A 2 4.93 2.73 -3.85
CA THR A 2 6.16 2.29 -3.18
C THR A 2 7.35 3.07 -3.72
N GLY A 3 8.35 3.32 -2.88
CA GLY A 3 9.69 3.69 -3.36
C GLY A 3 10.64 2.50 -3.40
N ASP A 4 10.20 1.37 -2.87
CA ASP A 4 10.96 0.13 -2.80
C ASP A 4 10.65 -0.76 -4.00
N TYR A 5 11.66 -0.96 -4.85
CA TYR A 5 11.61 -1.81 -6.03
C TYR A 5 11.50 -3.30 -5.66
N PHE A 6 12.04 -3.73 -4.51
CA PHE A 6 12.10 -5.14 -4.12
C PHE A 6 10.74 -5.71 -3.71
N LEU A 7 9.77 -4.85 -3.43
CA LEU A 7 8.39 -5.25 -3.13
C LEU A 7 7.58 -5.63 -4.38
N LEU A 8 8.17 -5.47 -5.58
CA LEU A 8 7.50 -5.66 -6.87
C LEU A 8 7.95 -6.99 -7.52
N SER A 9 7.01 -7.70 -8.13
CA SER A 9 7.16 -9.04 -8.70
C SER A 9 7.32 -9.06 -10.23
N SER A 10 6.63 -8.15 -10.93
CA SER A 10 6.62 -7.97 -12.38
C SER A 10 6.60 -6.48 -12.76
N PHE A 11 7.75 -5.82 -12.71
CA PHE A 11 7.85 -4.39 -13.02
C PHE A 11 7.52 -4.09 -14.49
N THR A 12 6.43 -3.36 -14.74
CA THR A 12 6.15 -2.75 -16.04
C THR A 12 6.55 -1.29 -16.02
N LYS A 13 7.54 -0.93 -16.85
CA LYS A 13 8.03 0.44 -16.93
C LYS A 13 6.96 1.38 -17.49
N GLU A 14 6.70 2.47 -16.78
CA GLU A 14 5.90 3.59 -17.28
C GLU A 14 6.81 4.81 -17.45
N ASN A 15 6.73 5.47 -18.61
CA ASN A 15 7.67 6.53 -18.94
C ASN A 15 7.14 7.95 -18.65
N GLU A 16 5.85 8.14 -18.33
CA GLU A 16 5.20 9.45 -18.52
C GLU A 16 4.27 9.92 -17.37
N GLY A 17 4.69 9.78 -16.10
CA GLY A 17 3.90 10.25 -14.96
C GLY A 17 4.72 10.85 -13.81
N HIS A 18 4.10 11.76 -13.05
CA HIS A 18 4.68 12.32 -11.83
C HIS A 18 3.64 12.41 -10.73
N VAL A 19 4.07 12.21 -9.48
CA VAL A 19 3.29 12.49 -8.27
C VAL A 19 3.81 13.79 -7.68
N MET A 20 2.90 14.68 -7.28
CA MET A 20 3.24 15.89 -6.54
C MET A 20 3.06 15.65 -5.05
N PHE A 21 4.12 15.83 -4.27
CA PHE A 21 4.08 15.71 -2.82
C PHE A 21 3.54 17.00 -2.18
N GLY A 22 3.14 16.93 -0.91
CA GLY A 22 2.61 18.09 -0.18
C GLY A 22 3.58 19.28 -0.05
N ASN A 23 4.87 19.08 -0.32
CA ASN A 23 5.89 20.13 -0.38
C ASN A 23 6.16 20.64 -1.80
N ASN A 24 5.28 20.33 -2.77
CA ASN A 24 5.39 20.66 -4.20
C ASN A 24 6.58 20.04 -4.95
N VAL A 25 7.35 19.16 -4.31
CA VAL A 25 8.35 18.35 -5.00
C VAL A 25 7.62 17.29 -5.84
N LYS A 26 8.18 16.98 -7.01
CA LYS A 26 7.67 15.93 -7.89
C LYS A 26 8.50 14.67 -7.74
N GLY A 27 7.84 13.53 -7.58
CA GLY A 27 8.44 12.21 -7.74
C GLY A 27 8.06 11.61 -9.09
N LYS A 28 9.02 10.98 -9.77
CA LYS A 28 8.77 10.36 -11.07
C LYS A 28 8.17 8.98 -10.86
N ILE A 29 7.08 8.69 -11.60
CA ILE A 29 6.54 7.33 -11.69
C ILE A 29 7.48 6.54 -12.59
N LEU A 30 8.05 5.46 -12.05
CA LEU A 30 8.97 4.59 -12.77
C LEU A 30 8.25 3.42 -13.43
N GLY A 31 7.13 2.99 -12.86
CA GLY A 31 6.33 1.89 -13.37
C GLY A 31 5.21 1.50 -12.42
N ILE A 32 4.48 0.47 -12.82
CA ILE A 32 3.35 -0.09 -12.09
C ILE A 32 3.50 -1.60 -11.96
N ASP A 33 3.08 -2.13 -10.82
CA ASP A 33 3.05 -3.57 -10.58
C ASP A 33 2.12 -3.92 -9.40
N ASN A 34 1.91 -5.21 -9.13
CA ASN A 34 1.13 -5.70 -8.01
C ASN A 34 2.04 -6.22 -6.88
N MET A 35 1.68 -5.96 -5.62
CA MET A 35 2.24 -6.63 -4.45
C MET A 35 1.43 -7.87 -4.10
N GLY A 36 2.12 -8.99 -3.95
CA GLY A 36 1.60 -10.18 -3.28
C GLY A 36 2.25 -11.47 -3.74
N ILE A 37 2.75 -12.24 -2.78
CA ILE A 37 3.22 -13.62 -3.00
C ILE A 37 2.05 -14.54 -2.67
N THR A 38 1.33 -14.98 -3.71
CA THR A 38 0.45 -16.17 -3.76
C THR A 38 -0.72 -16.34 -2.78
N SER A 39 -0.90 -15.51 -1.77
CA SER A 39 -2.06 -15.56 -0.87
C SER A 39 -2.59 -14.17 -0.61
N SER A 40 -3.89 -13.99 -0.84
CA SER A 40 -4.66 -12.80 -0.51
C SER A 40 -4.24 -12.18 0.83
N PRO A 41 -4.12 -10.85 0.94
CA PRO A 41 -4.66 -9.83 0.03
C PRO A 41 -3.63 -9.31 -0.98
N ILE A 42 -3.94 -9.40 -2.27
CA ILE A 42 -3.13 -8.80 -3.34
C ILE A 42 -3.40 -7.29 -3.38
N ILE A 43 -2.36 -6.48 -3.22
CA ILE A 43 -2.43 -5.02 -3.42
C ILE A 43 -2.06 -4.77 -4.88
N GLU A 44 -3.02 -4.39 -5.70
CA GLU A 44 -2.82 -4.21 -7.13
C GLU A 44 -2.36 -2.79 -7.47
N ASN A 45 -1.88 -2.58 -8.70
CA ASN A 45 -1.66 -1.25 -9.28
C ASN A 45 -0.77 -0.33 -8.42
N ILE A 46 0.27 -0.88 -7.79
CA ILE A 46 1.27 -0.14 -7.04
C ILE A 46 2.17 0.61 -8.01
N LEU A 47 2.12 1.94 -7.92
CA LEU A 47 3.07 2.81 -8.59
C LEU A 47 4.41 2.82 -7.84
N LEU A 48 5.50 2.56 -8.58
CA LEU A 48 6.88 2.78 -8.12
C LEU A 48 7.28 4.24 -8.34
N ILE A 49 7.75 4.92 -7.30
CA ILE A 49 8.09 6.33 -7.33
C ILE A 49 9.52 6.53 -6.80
N ASP A 50 10.39 7.15 -7.61
CA ASP A 50 11.84 7.27 -7.38
C ASP A 50 12.28 7.96 -6.07
N SER A 51 11.39 8.71 -5.44
CA SER A 51 11.69 9.60 -4.31
C SER A 51 10.73 9.40 -3.14
N LEU A 52 9.94 8.32 -3.16
CA LEU A 52 8.99 8.01 -2.10
C LEU A 52 9.69 7.27 -0.95
N LYS A 53 9.80 7.92 0.22
CA LYS A 53 10.47 7.33 1.40
C LYS A 53 9.63 6.32 2.17
N TYR A 54 8.30 6.45 2.10
CA TYR A 54 7.36 5.61 2.83
C TYR A 54 6.36 5.02 1.85
N ASN A 55 6.12 3.73 1.96
CA ASN A 55 5.10 3.07 1.15
C ASN A 55 3.72 3.54 1.58
N LEU A 56 2.87 3.82 0.61
CA LEU A 56 1.52 4.33 0.81
C LEU A 56 0.53 3.32 0.27
N LEU A 57 -0.31 2.79 1.14
CA LEU A 57 -1.42 1.91 0.78
C LEU A 57 -2.67 2.75 0.48
N SER A 58 -3.35 2.45 -0.62
CA SER A 58 -4.60 3.13 -0.92
C SER A 58 -5.76 2.46 -0.18
N ILE A 59 -6.44 3.22 0.68
CA ILE A 59 -7.64 2.76 1.39
C ILE A 59 -8.74 2.35 0.40
N SER A 60 -8.89 3.08 -0.72
CA SER A 60 -9.93 2.79 -1.71
C SER A 60 -9.79 1.39 -2.30
N GLN A 61 -8.55 0.92 -2.53
CA GLN A 61 -8.32 -0.41 -3.10
C GLN A 61 -8.80 -1.53 -2.19
N PHE A 62 -8.73 -1.34 -0.88
CA PHE A 62 -9.29 -2.28 0.09
C PHE A 62 -10.82 -2.22 0.07
N CYS A 63 -11.39 -1.02 0.11
CA CYS A 63 -12.84 -0.82 0.08
C CYS A 63 -13.48 -1.42 -1.19
N ASP A 64 -12.89 -1.20 -2.35
CA ASP A 64 -13.38 -1.69 -3.64
C ASP A 64 -13.35 -3.22 -3.73
N LYS A 65 -12.46 -3.87 -2.96
CA LYS A 65 -12.34 -5.33 -2.86
C LYS A 65 -13.20 -5.95 -1.74
N GLY A 66 -14.10 -5.17 -1.13
CA GLY A 66 -14.99 -5.66 -0.08
C GLY A 66 -14.31 -5.79 1.28
N TYR A 67 -13.23 -5.06 1.52
CA TYR A 67 -12.64 -4.92 2.85
C TYR A 67 -13.14 -3.66 3.56
N ARG A 68 -13.29 -3.74 4.87
CA ARG A 68 -13.59 -2.62 5.76
C ARG A 68 -12.29 -2.16 6.42
N VAL A 69 -11.98 -0.88 6.29
CA VAL A 69 -10.82 -0.25 6.94
C VAL A 69 -11.30 0.51 8.18
N ILE A 70 -10.74 0.18 9.34
CA ILE A 70 -11.13 0.72 10.65
C ILE A 70 -9.93 1.47 11.23
N PHE A 71 -10.13 2.71 11.65
CA PHE A 71 -9.12 3.51 12.34
C PHE A 71 -9.57 3.78 13.77
N GLU A 72 -8.78 3.31 14.72
CA GLU A 72 -8.95 3.54 16.14
C GLU A 72 -7.80 4.42 16.67
N PRO A 73 -7.90 5.03 17.87
CA PRO A 73 -6.88 5.96 18.35
C PRO A 73 -5.44 5.43 18.34
N SER A 74 -5.25 4.11 18.52
CA SER A 74 -3.94 3.45 18.61
C SER A 74 -3.66 2.43 17.51
N LEU A 75 -4.63 2.05 16.68
CA LEU A 75 -4.45 0.98 15.69
C LEU A 75 -5.34 1.19 14.45
N CYS A 76 -5.00 0.52 13.35
CA CYS A 76 -5.88 0.35 12.21
C CYS A 76 -6.06 -1.14 11.88
N LEU A 77 -7.26 -1.48 11.42
CA LEU A 77 -7.60 -2.84 10.98
C LEU A 77 -8.10 -2.81 9.55
N ILE A 78 -7.79 -3.86 8.81
CA ILE A 78 -8.43 -4.15 7.53
C ILE A 78 -9.12 -5.50 7.68
N GLU A 79 -10.44 -5.51 7.56
CA GLU A 79 -11.32 -6.65 7.80
C GLU A 79 -12.03 -7.08 6.51
N ASN A 80 -12.08 -8.38 6.24
CA ASN A 80 -12.96 -8.92 5.21
C ASN A 80 -14.43 -8.78 5.64
N THR A 81 -15.23 -8.04 4.86
CA THR A 81 -16.61 -7.75 5.24
C THR A 81 -17.50 -8.99 5.30
N CYS A 82 -17.19 -10.03 4.52
CA CYS A 82 -17.94 -11.29 4.46
C CYS A 82 -17.52 -12.25 5.58
N SER A 83 -16.22 -12.57 5.69
CA SER A 83 -15.73 -13.56 6.67
C SER A 83 -15.52 -13.01 8.07
N LYS A 84 -15.47 -11.67 8.22
CA LYS A 84 -15.07 -10.96 9.46
C LYS A 84 -13.62 -11.22 9.89
N GLU A 85 -12.82 -11.82 9.02
CA GLU A 85 -11.41 -12.03 9.26
C GLU A 85 -10.62 -10.72 9.16
N ILE A 86 -9.70 -10.49 10.09
CA ILE A 86 -8.75 -9.38 10.03
C ILE A 86 -7.58 -9.79 9.14
N ILE A 87 -7.42 -9.11 8.01
CA ILE A 87 -6.35 -9.38 7.04
C ILE A 87 -5.08 -8.55 7.31
N PHE A 88 -5.23 -7.37 7.90
CA PHE A 88 -4.10 -6.55 8.34
C PHE A 88 -4.42 -5.87 9.67
N GLU A 89 -3.38 -5.76 10.49
CA GLU A 89 -3.37 -5.00 11.72
C GLU A 89 -2.17 -4.05 11.67
N GLY A 90 -2.43 -2.77 11.88
CA GLY A 90 -1.41 -1.72 11.94
C GLY A 90 -1.48 -0.95 13.25
N GLU A 91 -0.36 -0.41 13.67
CA GLU A 91 -0.28 0.46 14.84
C GLU A 91 -0.24 1.93 14.43
N ARG A 92 -0.67 2.81 15.33
CA ARG A 92 -0.50 4.25 15.14
C ARG A 92 0.76 4.73 15.86
N LYS A 93 1.71 5.26 15.10
CA LYS A 93 2.96 5.85 15.60
C LYS A 93 3.19 7.22 14.98
N ASP A 94 3.48 8.22 15.82
CA ASP A 94 3.75 9.60 15.38
C ASP A 94 2.67 10.18 14.43
N ASN A 95 1.40 9.90 14.73
CA ASN A 95 0.22 10.25 13.91
C ASN A 95 0.10 9.54 12.55
N ILE A 96 0.89 8.50 12.30
CA ILE A 96 0.85 7.69 11.09
C ILE A 96 0.36 6.29 11.48
N TYR A 97 -0.54 5.71 10.70
CA TYR A 97 -0.89 4.30 10.82
C TYR A 97 0.06 3.49 9.94
N THR A 98 0.78 2.56 10.57
CA THR A 98 1.80 1.76 9.90
C THR A 98 1.45 0.28 10.02
N ILE A 99 1.55 -0.43 8.90
CA ILE A 99 1.41 -1.88 8.83
C ILE A 99 2.79 -2.44 8.53
N ASP A 100 3.22 -3.43 9.31
CA ASP A 100 4.39 -4.23 8.95
C ASP A 100 3.99 -5.23 7.87
N ILE A 101 4.35 -4.91 6.63
CA ILE A 101 3.96 -5.69 5.47
C ILE A 101 4.74 -7.02 5.43
N GLU A 102 5.96 -7.07 5.97
CA GLU A 102 6.77 -8.30 5.97
C GLU A 102 6.11 -9.42 6.78
N LYS A 103 5.35 -9.07 7.82
CA LYS A 103 4.55 -10.01 8.62
C LYS A 103 3.52 -10.80 7.80
N TYR A 104 3.09 -10.29 6.65
CA TYR A 104 1.97 -10.83 5.88
C TYR A 104 2.37 -11.40 4.51
N PHE A 105 3.55 -11.06 4.00
CA PHE A 105 4.01 -11.48 2.66
C PHE A 105 5.25 -12.39 2.71
N SER A 106 5.54 -12.99 3.87
CA SER A 106 6.59 -13.99 4.09
C SER A 106 6.22 -15.38 3.54
#